data_AF-A0A399JFM5-F1
#
_entry.id   AF-A0A399JFM5-F1
#
_cell.length_a   1.000
_cell.length_b   1.000
_cell.length_c   1.000
_cell.angle_alpha   90.00
_cell.angle_beta   90.00
_cell.angle_gamma   90.00
#
_symmetry.space_group_name_H-M   'P 1'
#
loop_
_entity.id
_entity.type
_entity.pdbx_description
1 polymer ?
#
loop_
_entity_poly.entity_id
_entity_poly.type
_entity_poly.pdbx_seq_one_letter_code
_entity_poly.pdbx_strand_id
1 'polypeptide(L)' 'MITIKDERNTVSILQRCMFCNEGTRVMVDADDYHRWQGGELIQNVWPDAEPEERELIRTGAHPACWPQDHPQ' A
#
# COMPACT_ATOMS: atom_id res chain seq x y z
N MET A 1 -15.83 -18.85 25.13
CA MET A 1 -15.05 -18.56 23.92
C MET A 1 -15.73 -17.39 23.23
N ILE A 2 -15.18 -16.19 23.33
CA ILE A 2 -15.70 -15.02 22.63
C ILE A 2 -14.90 -14.93 21.33
N THR A 3 -15.51 -15.28 20.21
CA THR A 3 -14.91 -15.12 18.90
C THR A 3 -15.26 -13.72 18.41
N ILE A 4 -14.33 -12.79 18.53
CA ILE A 4 -14.44 -11.49 17.86
C ILE A 4 -14.11 -11.78 16.38
N LYS A 5 -15.12 -11.75 15.51
CA LYS A 5 -14.90 -11.71 14.06
C LYS A 5 -14.43 -10.30 13.75
N ASP A 6 -13.17 -10.13 13.39
CA ASP A 6 -12.74 -8.91 12.73
C ASP A 6 -13.41 -8.89 11.35
N GLU A 7 -14.32 -7.93 11.14
CA GLU A 7 -15.25 -7.92 10.00
C GLU A 7 -14.63 -7.35 8.71
N ARG A 8 -13.32 -7.08 8.72
CA ARG A 8 -12.59 -6.50 7.58
C ARG A 8 -11.52 -7.50 7.14
N ASN A 9 -11.78 -8.15 6.01
CA ASN A 9 -10.84 -9.07 5.36
C ASN A 9 -9.60 -8.31 4.88
N THR A 10 -8.68 -7.98 5.79
CA THR A 10 -7.56 -7.06 5.53
C THR A 10 -6.21 -7.73 5.72
N VAL A 11 -5.24 -7.31 4.92
CA VAL A 11 -3.84 -7.74 4.97
C VAL A 11 -2.97 -6.54 5.33
N SER A 12 -2.02 -6.77 6.24
CA SER A 12 -0.98 -5.79 6.59
C SER A 12 0.25 -6.00 5.71
N ILE A 13 0.57 -5.02 4.87
CA ILE A 13 1.81 -4.99 4.07
C ILE A 13 2.84 -4.17 4.83
N LEU A 14 4.02 -4.73 5.10
CA LEU A 14 5.16 -3.97 5.63
C LEU A 14 6.04 -3.53 4.46
N GLN A 15 6.07 -2.23 4.21
CA GLN A 15 6.94 -1.62 3.22
C GLN A 15 8.07 -0.86 3.89
N ARG A 16 9.24 -0.81 3.24
CA ARG A 16 10.40 -0.07 3.74
C ARG A 16 10.81 0.98 2.73
N CYS A 17 10.85 2.23 3.17
CA CYS A 17 11.22 3.33 2.29
C CYS A 17 12.71 3.22 1.93
N MET A 18 13.01 3.23 0.63
CA MET A 18 14.40 3.17 0.14
C MET A 18 15.22 4.43 0.44
N PHE A 19 14.57 5.54 0.81
CA PHE A 19 15.22 6.83 1.06
C PHE A 19 15.57 7.06 2.54
N CYS A 20 14.60 6.85 3.44
CA CYS A 20 14.80 7.06 4.88
C CYS A 20 15.03 5.75 5.66
N ASN A 21 14.83 4.59 5.03
CA ASN A 21 14.99 3.26 5.62
C ASN A 21 14.00 2.95 6.77
N GLU A 22 12.98 3.78 6.98
CA GLU A 22 11.89 3.55 7.91
C GLU A 22 10.81 2.64 7.32
N GLY A 23 10.17 1.86 8.19
CA GLY A 23 9.11 0.92 7.80
C GLY A 23 7.73 1.53 7.97
N THR A 24 6.80 1.23 7.06
CA THR A 24 5.39 1.61 7.16
C THR A 24 4.50 0.41 6.92
N ARG A 25 3.48 0.27 7.76
CA ARG A 25 2.44 -0.74 7.58
C ARG A 25 1.25 -0.13 6.87
N VAL A 26 0.84 -0.74 5.78
CA VAL A 26 -0.37 -0.37 5.05
C VAL A 26 -1.38 -1.51 5.20
N MET A 27 -2.60 -1.16 5.60
CA MET A 27 -3.71 -2.10 5.67
C MET A 27 -4.52 -1.98 4.39
N VAL A 28 -4.66 -3.08 3.66
CA VAL A 28 -5.47 -3.14 2.44
C VAL A 28 -6.47 -4.30 2.53
N ASP A 29 -7.51 -4.26 1.70
CA ASP A 29 -8.38 -5.41 1.53
C ASP A 29 -7.59 -6.61 0.97
N ALA A 30 -7.89 -7.81 1.48
CA ALA A 30 -7.16 -9.01 1.13
C ALA A 30 -7.42 -9.46 -0.31
N ASP A 31 -8.63 -9.28 -0.83
CA ASP A 31 -8.99 -9.68 -2.19
C ASP A 31 -8.31 -8.76 -3.21
N ASP A 32 -8.27 -7.46 -2.92
CA ASP A 32 -7.51 -6.49 -3.71
C ASP A 32 -6.00 -6.77 -3.66
N TYR A 33 -5.47 -7.10 -2.48
CA TYR A 33 -4.09 -7.54 -2.37
C TYR A 33 -3.81 -8.77 -3.23
N HIS A 34 -4.70 -9.77 -3.22
CA HIS A 34 -4.57 -10.96 -4.06
C HIS A 34 -4.63 -10.65 -5.56
N ARG A 35 -5.53 -9.74 -5.99
CA ARG A 35 -5.57 -9.26 -7.39
C ARG A 35 -4.25 -8.62 -7.80
N TRP A 36 -3.70 -7.75 -6.96
CA TRP A 36 -2.41 -7.12 -7.21
C TRP A 36 -1.26 -8.14 -7.27
N GLN A 37 -1.21 -9.09 -6.33
CA GLN A 37 -0.24 -10.19 -6.35
C GLN A 37 -0.42 -11.12 -7.57
N GLY A 38 -1.63 -11.17 -8.15
CA GLY A 38 -1.94 -11.84 -9.42
C GLY A 38 -1.44 -11.13 -10.67
N GLY A 39 -0.81 -9.95 -10.53
CA GLY A 39 -0.23 -9.19 -11.63
C GLY A 39 -1.14 -8.09 -12.19
N GLU A 40 -2.31 -7.86 -11.58
CA GLU A 40 -3.13 -6.72 -11.96
C GLU A 40 -2.43 -5.39 -11.66
N LEU A 41 -2.61 -4.39 -12.52
CA LEU A 41 -1.98 -3.08 -12.34
C LEU A 41 -2.55 -2.37 -11.10
N ILE A 42 -1.68 -1.72 -10.33
CA ILE A 42 -2.06 -1.11 -9.05
C ILE A 42 -3.16 -0.04 -9.18
N GLN A 43 -3.20 0.68 -10.30
CA GLN A 43 -4.26 1.66 -10.61
C GLN A 43 -5.63 1.02 -10.93
N ASN A 44 -5.66 -0.27 -11.27
CA ASN A 44 -6.92 -1.00 -11.50
C ASN A 44 -7.41 -1.66 -10.20
N VAL A 45 -6.48 -2.03 -9.33
CA VAL A 45 -6.80 -2.58 -8.00
C VAL A 45 -7.30 -1.48 -7.07
N TRP A 46 -6.60 -0.34 -7.01
CA TRP A 46 -6.99 0.82 -6.19
C TRP A 46 -7.15 2.08 -7.06
N PRO A 47 -8.22 2.20 -7.85
CA PRO A 47 -8.43 3.32 -8.78
C PRO A 47 -8.66 4.66 -8.06
N ASP A 48 -9.28 4.62 -6.89
CA ASP A 48 -9.61 5.81 -6.10
C ASP A 48 -8.50 6.23 -5.13
N ALA A 49 -7.41 5.45 -5.04
CA ALA A 49 -6.26 5.79 -4.23
C ALA A 49 -5.40 6.85 -4.93
N GLU A 50 -4.94 7.82 -4.15
CA GLU A 50 -4.07 8.87 -4.67
C GLU A 50 -2.77 8.25 -5.23
N PRO A 51 -2.12 8.90 -6.21
CA PRO A 51 -0.87 8.40 -6.77
C PRO A 51 0.19 8.09 -5.69
N GLU A 52 0.23 8.92 -4.65
CA GLU A 52 1.08 8.79 -3.48
C GLU A 52 0.82 7.52 -2.66
N GLU A 53 -0.44 7.18 -2.45
CA GLU A 53 -0.84 6.00 -1.68
C GLU A 53 -0.51 4.71 -2.46
N ARG A 54 -0.78 4.72 -3.78
CA ARG A 54 -0.41 3.60 -4.66
C ARG A 54 1.10 3.39 -4.68
N GLU A 55 1.88 4.47 -4.75
CA GLU A 55 3.34 4.36 -4.72
C GLU A 55 3.85 3.85 -3.38
N LEU A 56 3.29 4.32 -2.26
CA LEU A 56 3.62 3.81 -0.93
C LEU A 56 3.33 2.30 -0.82
N ILE A 57 2.20 1.82 -1.34
CA ILE A 57 1.85 0.39 -1.35
C ILE A 57 2.82 -0.40 -2.23
N ARG A 58 3.18 0.15 -3.40
CA ARG A 58 4.01 -0.52 -4.42
C ARG A 58 5.47 -0.63 -4.05
N THR A 59 6.08 0.46 -3.59
CA THR A 59 7.53 0.58 -3.41
C THR A 59 7.94 0.90 -1.99
N GLY A 60 7.01 1.35 -1.15
CA GLY A 60 7.31 1.81 0.20
C GLY A 60 7.89 3.21 0.28
N ALA A 61 8.04 3.92 -0.83
CA ALA A 61 8.59 5.26 -0.84
C ALA A 61 7.58 6.25 -0.23
N HIS A 62 7.96 6.89 0.87
CA HIS A 62 7.17 7.99 1.45
C HIS A 62 7.14 9.19 0.51
N PRO A 63 5.98 9.84 0.30
CA PRO A 63 5.88 11.04 -0.53
C PRO A 63 6.86 12.14 -0.12
N ALA A 64 7.03 12.34 1.19
CA ALA A 64 7.98 13.33 1.73
C ALA A 64 9.46 13.02 1.46
N CYS A 65 9.80 11.79 1.08
CA CYS A 65 11.16 11.38 0.77
C CYS A 65 11.48 11.39 -0.73
N TRP A 66 10.50 11.68 -1.59
CA TRP A 66 10.73 11.71 -3.02
C TRP A 66 11.68 12.85 -3.41
N PRO A 67 12.52 12.66 -4.44
CA PRO A 67 13.36 13.73 -4.95
C PRO A 67 12.51 14.93 -5.39
N GLN A 68 12.87 16.13 -4.93
CA GLN A 68 12.11 17.37 -5.16
C GLN A 68 12.02 17.80 -6.64
N ASP A 69 12.81 17.20 -7.53
CA ASP A 69 12.83 17.51 -8.96
C ASP A 69 11.71 16.84 -9.77
N HIS A 70 10.78 16.14 -9.12
CA HIS A 70 9.56 15.63 -9.76
C HIS A 70 8.37 16.54 -9.43
N PRO A 71 7.94 17.43 -10.35
CA PRO A 71 6.71 18.19 -10.15
C PRO A 71 5.52 17.24 -10.03
N GLN A 72 4.76 17.43 -8.94
CA GLN A 72 3.49 16.75 -8.66
C GLN A 72 2.42 17.15 -9.68
#